data_AF-A0A654ABF0-F1
#
_entry.id   AF-A0A654ABF0-F1
#
_cell.length_a   1.000
_cell.length_b   1.000
_cell.length_c   1.000
_cell.angle_alpha   90.00
_cell.angle_beta   90.00
_cell.angle_gamma   90.00
#
_symmetry.space_group_name_H-M   'P 1'
#
loop_
_entity.id
_entity.type
_entity.pdbx_description
1 polymer ?
#
loop_
_entity_poly.entity_id
_entity_poly.type
_entity_poly.pdbx_seq_one_letter_code
_entity_poly.pdbx_strand_id
1 'polypeptide(L)' 'MADNPEFYRARAEEERRNGDAASLDNVRDRCRRAEKAWDDMANRAERTQTLRAAREAAPPGGERMANTTMIPAE' A
#
# COMPACT_ATOMS: atom_id res chain seq x y z
N MET A 1 -2.12 1.04 15.68
CA MET A 1 -3.20 0.45 14.87
C MET A 1 -2.56 -0.31 13.73
N ALA A 2 -3.01 -1.54 13.45
CA ALA A 2 -2.51 -2.28 12.29
C ALA A 2 -3.03 -1.63 11.01
N ASP A 3 -2.16 -1.40 10.03
CA ASP A 3 -2.56 -0.94 8.69
C ASP A 3 -3.46 -2.01 8.05
N ASN A 4 -4.77 -1.75 8.00
CA ASN A 4 -5.78 -2.67 7.47
C ASN A 4 -6.17 -2.25 6.04
N PRO A 5 -5.74 -2.98 5.00
CA PRO A 5 -6.00 -2.62 3.62
C PRO A 5 -7.49 -2.59 3.30
N GLU A 6 -8.28 -3.54 3.82
CA GLU A 6 -9.73 -3.59 3.59
C GLU A 6 -10.44 -2.34 4.10
N PHE A 7 -10.02 -1.83 5.26
CA PHE A 7 -10.56 -0.58 5.80
C PHE A 7 -10.25 0.61 4.88
N TYR A 8 -9.02 0.69 4.37
CA TYR A 8 -8.64 1.75 3.43
C TYR A 8 -9.38 1.63 2.10
N ARG A 9 -9.59 0.42 1.57
CA ARG A 9 -10.40 0.19 0.37
C ARG A 9 -11.84 0.63 0.56
N ALA A 10 -12.45 0.30 1.70
CA ALA A 10 -13.81 0.72 2.03
C ALA A 10 -13.94 2.25 2.07
N ARG A 11 -12.93 2.96 2.63
CA ARG A 11 -12.88 4.42 2.62
C ARG A 11 -12.68 5.01 1.24
N ALA A 12 -11.82 4.41 0.40
CA ALA A 12 -11.65 4.84 -0.99
C ALA A 12 -12.98 4.74 -1.75
N GLU A 13 -13.70 3.64 -1.59
CA GLU A 13 -15.01 3.45 -2.18
C GLU A 13 -16.08 4.42 -1.67
N GLU A 14 -16.08 4.71 -0.37
CA GLU A 14 -16.97 5.73 0.21
C GLU A 14 -16.73 7.10 -0.45
N GLU A 15 -15.46 7.53 -0.57
CA GLU A 15 -15.13 8.80 -1.21
C GLU A 15 -15.45 8.82 -2.70
N ARG A 16 -15.28 7.71 -3.41
CA ARG A 16 -15.70 7.59 -4.81
C ARG A 16 -17.21 7.86 -4.94
N ARG A 17 -18.03 7.17 -4.13
CA ARG A 17 -19.50 7.35 -4.12
C ARG A 17 -19.89 8.78 -3.75
N ASN A 18 -19.18 9.40 -2.80
CA ASN A 18 -19.39 10.80 -2.43
C ASN A 18 -19.08 11.75 -3.60
N GLY A 19 -17.99 11.50 -4.34
CA GLY A 19 -17.62 12.28 -5.53
C GLY A 19 -18.63 12.14 -6.67
N ASP A 20 -19.16 10.93 -6.87
CA ASP A 20 -20.19 10.63 -7.87
C ASP A 20 -21.53 11.32 -7.55
N ALA A 21 -21.89 11.38 -6.26
CA ALA A 21 -23.09 12.06 -5.79
C ALA A 21 -22.95 13.59 -5.73
N ALA A 22 -21.72 14.12 -5.79
CA ALA A 22 -21.47 15.55 -5.66
C ALA A 22 -21.94 16.32 -6.91
N SER A 23 -22.73 17.38 -6.66
CA SER A 23 -23.20 18.32 -7.68
C SER A 23 -22.21 19.46 -7.96
N LEU A 24 -21.26 19.70 -7.05
CA LEU A 24 -20.23 20.72 -7.19
C LEU A 24 -18.88 20.09 -7.56
N ASP A 25 -18.23 20.63 -8.58
CA ASP A 25 -16.95 20.11 -9.09
C ASP A 25 -15.84 20.15 -8.03
N ASN A 26 -15.79 21.20 -7.22
CA ASN A 26 -14.79 21.32 -6.15
C ASN A 26 -14.92 20.21 -5.09
N VAL A 27 -16.15 19.77 -4.81
CA VAL A 27 -16.43 18.66 -3.89
C VAL A 27 -16.02 17.35 -4.56
N ARG A 28 -16.38 17.14 -5.82
CA ARG A 28 -15.98 15.96 -6.59
C ARG A 28 -14.46 15.79 -6.65
N ASP A 29 -13.73 16.88 -6.92
CA ASP A 29 -12.27 16.86 -6.97
C ASP A 29 -11.64 16.57 -5.61
N ARG A 30 -12.22 17.11 -4.52
CA ARG A 30 -11.78 16.76 -3.16
C ARG A 30 -11.99 15.28 -2.87
N CYS A 31 -13.16 14.73 -3.20
CA CYS A 31 -13.47 13.32 -3.00
C CYS A 31 -12.54 12.42 -3.81
N ARG A 32 -12.26 12.73 -5.08
CA ARG A 32 -11.29 11.99 -5.91
C ARG A 32 -9.88 11.98 -5.34
N ARG A 33 -9.42 13.12 -4.78
CA ARG A 33 -8.13 13.18 -4.09
C ARG A 33 -8.11 12.33 -2.81
N ALA A 34 -9.22 12.33 -2.07
CA ALA A 34 -9.37 11.50 -0.87
C ALA A 34 -9.39 10.01 -1.21
N GLU A 35 -10.18 9.60 -2.20
CA GLU A 35 -10.21 8.24 -2.77
C GLU A 35 -8.79 7.78 -3.10
N LYS A 36 -8.05 8.57 -3.88
CA LYS A 36 -6.67 8.25 -4.25
C LYS A 36 -5.75 8.08 -3.02
N ALA A 37 -5.87 8.94 -2.01
CA ALA A 37 -5.05 8.86 -0.82
C ALA A 37 -5.36 7.57 -0.01
N TRP A 38 -6.63 7.18 0.07
CA TRP A 38 -7.05 5.93 0.70
C TRP A 38 -6.53 4.71 -0.06
N ASP A 39 -6.62 4.70 -1.39
CA ASP A 39 -6.09 3.62 -2.23
C ASP A 39 -4.57 3.49 -2.09
N ASP A 40 -3.82 4.60 -2.08
CA ASP A 40 -2.37 4.58 -1.89
C ASP A 40 -1.99 3.96 -0.53
N MET A 41 -2.77 4.23 0.53
CA MET A 41 -2.59 3.60 1.84
C MET A 41 -2.94 2.11 1.83
N ALA A 42 -4.01 1.70 1.14
CA ALA A 42 -4.36 0.29 0.97
C ALA A 42 -3.24 -0.49 0.29
N ASN A 43 -2.72 0.03 -0.83
CA ASN A 43 -1.61 -0.58 -1.58
C ASN A 43 -0.34 -0.70 -0.73
N ARG A 44 -0.02 0.32 0.07
CA ARG A 44 1.12 0.29 1.00
C ARG A 44 0.93 -0.78 2.08
N ALA A 45 -0.27 -0.88 2.64
CA ALA A 45 -0.61 -1.86 3.66
C ALA A 45 -0.50 -3.29 3.10
N GLU A 46 -1.10 -3.55 1.93
CA GLU A 46 -1.01 -4.84 1.21
C GLU A 46 0.45 -5.23 0.97
N ARG A 47 1.25 -4.32 0.39
CA ARG A 47 2.67 -4.58 0.15
C ARG A 47 3.43 -4.94 1.42
N THR A 48 3.15 -4.24 2.52
CA THR A 48 3.80 -4.51 3.81
C THR A 48 3.41 -5.89 4.34
N GLN A 49 2.13 -6.27 4.23
CA GLN A 49 1.66 -7.59 4.64
C GLN A 49 2.26 -8.70 3.78
N THR A 50 2.32 -8.53 2.46
CA THR A 50 2.96 -9.49 1.54
C THR A 50 4.44 -9.68 1.87
N LEU A 51 5.19 -8.59 2.08
CA LEU A 51 6.61 -8.67 2.44
C LEU A 51 6.82 -9.35 3.80
N ARG A 52 5.94 -9.11 4.77
CA ARG A 52 5.98 -9.80 6.06
C ARG A 52 5.74 -11.29 5.89
N ALA A 53 4.67 -11.68 5.19
CA ALA A 53 4.35 -13.08 4.94
C ALA A 53 5.48 -13.81 4.19
N ALA A 54 6.11 -13.15 3.22
CA ALA A 54 7.26 -13.70 2.49
C ALA A 54 8.48 -13.94 3.41
N ARG A 55 8.76 -13.02 4.33
CA ARG A 55 9.85 -13.18 5.33
C ARG A 55 9.55 -14.28 6.33
N GLU A 56 8.31 -14.41 6.76
CA GLU A 56 7.87 -15.46 7.69
C GLU A 56 7.89 -16.85 7.04
N ALA A 57 7.62 -16.92 5.73
CA ALA A 57 7.73 -18.16 4.95
C ALA A 57 9.18 -18.54 4.60
N ALA A 58 10.13 -17.60 4.67
CA ALA A 58 11.53 -17.86 4.38
C ALA A 58 12.16 -18.72 5.50
N PRO A 59 12.92 -19.79 5.17
CA PRO A 59 13.62 -20.56 6.17
C PRO A 59 14.68 -19.69 6.88
N PRO A 60 14.88 -19.86 8.20
CA PRO A 60 15.88 -19.10 8.95
C PRO A 60 17.28 -19.45 8.44
N GLY A 61 17.81 -18.62 7.52
CA GLY A 61 19.15 -18.81 6.92
C GLY A 61 19.35 -18.22 5.53
N GLY A 62 18.29 -17.80 4.82
CA GLY A 62 18.39 -17.45 3.39
C GLY A 62 19.06 -16.13 3.00
N GLU A 63 19.33 -15.20 3.93
CA GLU A 63 19.55 -13.79 3.54
C GLU A 63 20.95 -13.22 3.79
N ARG A 64 21.92 -14.02 4.28
CA ARG A 64 23.29 -13.52 4.54
C ARG A 64 24.31 -13.72 3.42
N MET A 65 24.00 -14.48 2.36
CA MET A 65 25.01 -14.89 1.37
C MET A 65 24.95 -14.18 0.00
N ALA A 66 23.94 -13.37 -0.29
CA ALA A 66 23.81 -12.73 -1.61
C ALA A 66 24.55 -11.39 -1.75
N ASN A 67 25.08 -10.79 -0.67
CA ASN A 67 25.65 -9.43 -0.69
C ASN A 67 27.17 -9.34 -0.46
N THR A 68 27.90 -10.47 -0.54
CA THR A 68 29.37 -10.52 -0.25
C THR A 68 30.25 -10.76 -1.49
N THR A 69 29.70 -10.75 -2.70
CA THR A 69 30.52 -10.95 -3.91
C THR A 69 30.31 -9.83 -4.92
N MET A 70 30.76 -8.63 -4.57
CA MET A 70 31.20 -7.64 -5.56
C MET A 70 32.15 -6.62 -4.93
N ILE A 71 33.35 -7.06 -4.56
CA ILE A 71 34.50 -6.16 -4.50
C ILE A 71 35.53 -6.74 -5.48
N PRO A 72 35.73 -6.15 -6.67
CA PRO A 72 36.86 -6.52 -7.51
C PRO A 72 38.11 -5.95 -6.85
N ALA A 73 39.08 -6.82 -6.56
CA ALA A 73 40.44 -6.40 -6.22
C ALA A 73 41.18 -6.12 -7.54
N GLU A 74 41.70 -4.89 -7.66
CA GLU A 74 42.68 -4.48 -8.68
C GLU A 74 44.03 -5.18 -8.48
#